data_AF-A0A665T3Z3-F1
#
_entry.id   AF-A0A665T3Z3-F1
#
_cell.length_a   1.000
_cell.length_b   1.000
_cell.length_c   1.000
_cell.angle_alpha   90.00
_cell.angle_beta   90.00
_cell.angle_gamma   90.00
#
_symmetry.space_group_name_H-M   'P 1'
#
loop_
_entity.id
_entity.type
_entity.pdbx_description
1 polymer ?
#
loop_
_entity_poly.entity_id
_entity_poly.type
_entity_poly.pdbx_seq_one_letter_code
_entity_poly.pdbx_strand_id
1 'polypeptide(L)'
;MAAAALVTENFKFVSLFFKSKDVMIFNGLIALGTVAGQSAYTVFAFHCPCASGRNYCYGLAAIGVPALAFFLVGIMLNKRTWDLVSECRLRKCRKLSAATAFALLGSIVGRAVVAPLTWVVISLLHGQAYTCALSEFVDPSTLKNFPPGQGSEVMARLSCPGGVPEAVQSFWVEVERQLKYESQLIGWLLLAGSSVIIFLIMCLKRCSSPLGYLQEDYWSQYRHSENTLFERTAAVHTNFLAAQNVKSFFGFVALEKEEREQLDGLQSLRPINSTDWNRITGVYLYREKNGLPLYSRLNKWATYSLENNVEALEKEMDVLS
;
A
#
# COMPACT_ATOMS: atom_id res chain seq x y z
N MET A 1 -36.52 -27.07 -16.60
CA MET A 1 -36.58 -26.09 -15.49
C MET A 1 -35.54 -26.30 -14.39
N ALA A 2 -34.93 -27.49 -14.22
CA ALA A 2 -33.88 -27.73 -13.21
C ALA A 2 -32.50 -27.14 -13.55
N ALA A 3 -32.13 -27.04 -14.83
CA ALA A 3 -30.82 -26.51 -15.25
C ALA A 3 -30.66 -25.01 -14.99
N ALA A 4 -31.73 -24.22 -15.12
CA ALA A 4 -31.70 -22.77 -14.85
C ALA A 4 -31.58 -22.46 -13.35
N ALA A 5 -32.17 -23.29 -12.48
CA ALA A 5 -32.05 -23.17 -11.03
C ALA A 5 -30.62 -23.48 -10.56
N LEU A 6 -29.98 -24.51 -11.13
CA LEU A 6 -28.62 -24.90 -10.79
C LEU A 6 -27.58 -23.86 -11.24
N VAL A 7 -27.78 -23.23 -12.41
CA VAL A 7 -26.93 -22.12 -12.88
C VAL A 7 -27.10 -20.88 -12.01
N THR A 8 -28.33 -20.59 -11.57
CA THR A 8 -28.61 -19.42 -10.70
C THR A 8 -28.07 -19.62 -9.29
N GLU A 9 -28.11 -20.84 -8.74
CA GLU A 9 -27.48 -21.17 -7.46
C GLU A 9 -25.95 -21.15 -7.54
N ASN A 10 -25.35 -21.68 -8.62
CA ASN A 10 -23.92 -21.58 -8.84
C ASN A 10 -23.47 -20.13 -9.03
N PHE A 11 -24.24 -19.30 -9.74
CA PHE A 11 -23.92 -17.87 -9.89
C PHE A 11 -24.13 -17.10 -8.58
N LYS A 12 -25.14 -17.46 -7.76
CA LYS A 12 -25.30 -16.92 -6.41
C LYS A 12 -24.15 -17.33 -5.50
N PHE A 13 -23.73 -18.60 -5.54
CA PHE A 13 -22.63 -19.13 -4.74
C PHE A 13 -21.29 -18.52 -5.15
N VAL A 14 -21.07 -18.36 -6.45
CA VAL A 14 -19.93 -17.62 -7.01
C VAL A 14 -19.99 -16.14 -6.64
N SER A 15 -21.16 -15.49 -6.71
CA SER A 15 -21.34 -14.11 -6.26
C SER A 15 -21.19 -13.93 -4.75
N LEU A 16 -21.49 -14.97 -3.95
CA LEU A 16 -21.30 -15.03 -2.50
C LEU A 16 -19.81 -15.23 -2.17
N PHE A 17 -19.11 -16.07 -2.93
CA PHE A 17 -17.66 -16.22 -2.88
C PHE A 17 -16.94 -14.92 -3.25
N PHE A 18 -17.43 -14.19 -4.26
CA PHE A 18 -16.95 -12.88 -4.66
C PHE A 18 -17.47 -11.72 -3.80
N LYS A 19 -18.43 -11.94 -2.89
CA LYS A 19 -18.98 -10.89 -2.02
C LYS A 19 -18.09 -10.59 -0.82
N SER A 20 -17.27 -11.54 -0.39
CA SER A 20 -16.29 -11.28 0.66
C SER A 20 -15.07 -10.61 0.03
N LYS A 21 -14.88 -9.32 0.33
CA LYS A 21 -13.67 -8.57 -0.07
C LYS A 21 -12.39 -9.35 0.30
N ASP A 22 -12.41 -10.08 1.42
CA ASP A 22 -11.24 -10.78 1.93
C ASP A 22 -10.84 -12.02 1.11
N VAL A 23 -11.79 -12.82 0.61
CA VAL A 23 -11.48 -14.02 -0.22
C VAL A 23 -11.09 -13.62 -1.64
N MET A 24 -11.68 -12.56 -2.18
CA MET A 24 -11.28 -11.99 -3.48
C MET A 24 -9.87 -11.39 -3.42
N ILE A 25 -9.54 -10.67 -2.33
CA ILE A 25 -8.19 -10.15 -2.11
C ILE A 25 -7.18 -11.29 -1.97
N PHE A 26 -7.50 -12.34 -1.21
CA PHE A 26 -6.61 -13.48 -1.02
C PHE A 26 -6.37 -14.26 -2.32
N ASN A 27 -7.42 -14.60 -3.06
CA ASN A 27 -7.30 -15.32 -4.34
C ASN A 27 -6.69 -14.44 -5.44
N GLY A 28 -6.98 -13.13 -5.43
CA GLY A 28 -6.37 -12.15 -6.31
C GLY A 28 -4.88 -11.96 -6.04
N LEU A 29 -4.46 -11.93 -4.77
CA LEU A 29 -3.06 -11.89 -4.34
C LEU A 29 -2.30 -13.17 -4.71
N ILE A 30 -2.94 -14.33 -4.58
CA ILE A 30 -2.34 -15.61 -5.02
C ILE A 30 -2.18 -15.63 -6.55
N ALA A 31 -3.20 -15.20 -7.31
CA ALA A 31 -3.12 -15.15 -8.77
C ALA A 31 -2.08 -14.14 -9.26
N LEU A 32 -2.06 -12.92 -8.70
CA LEU A 32 -1.02 -11.90 -8.98
C LEU A 32 0.37 -12.37 -8.56
N GLY A 33 0.49 -13.01 -7.39
CA GLY A 33 1.75 -13.58 -6.90
C GLY A 33 2.28 -14.68 -7.81
N THR A 34 1.40 -15.50 -8.40
CA THR A 34 1.77 -16.56 -9.34
C THR A 34 2.24 -15.99 -10.68
N VAL A 35 1.51 -15.00 -11.22
CA VAL A 35 1.85 -14.36 -12.51
C VAL A 35 3.11 -13.49 -12.40
N ALA A 36 3.25 -12.72 -11.31
CA ALA A 36 4.44 -11.93 -11.04
C ALA A 36 5.65 -12.80 -10.68
N GLY A 37 5.44 -13.91 -9.96
CA GLY A 37 6.49 -14.85 -9.58
C GLY A 37 7.14 -15.55 -10.77
N GLN A 38 6.39 -15.85 -11.83
CA GLN A 38 6.97 -16.43 -13.07
C GLN A 38 7.58 -15.39 -14.02
N SER A 39 7.10 -14.14 -13.96
CA SER A 39 7.40 -13.13 -15.00
C SER A 39 8.32 -11.99 -14.55
N ALA A 40 8.56 -11.82 -13.24
CA ALA A 40 9.32 -10.68 -12.74
C ALA A 40 10.76 -10.62 -13.30
N TYR A 41 11.53 -11.71 -13.19
CA TYR A 41 12.94 -11.71 -13.62
C TYR A 41 13.13 -11.88 -15.14
N THR A 42 12.17 -12.48 -15.83
CA THR A 42 12.13 -12.53 -17.31
C THR A 42 11.81 -11.17 -17.92
N VAL A 43 11.00 -10.33 -17.26
CA VAL A 43 10.70 -8.96 -17.69
C VAL A 43 11.88 -8.00 -17.44
N PHE A 44 12.66 -8.21 -16.37
CA PHE A 44 13.80 -7.33 -16.05
C PHE A 44 15.15 -7.74 -16.68
N ALA A 45 15.23 -8.86 -17.41
CA ALA A 45 16.44 -9.33 -18.10
C ALA A 45 17.71 -9.24 -17.21
N PHE A 46 17.63 -9.81 -16.00
CA PHE A 46 18.75 -9.77 -15.07
C PHE A 46 19.95 -10.55 -15.62
N HIS A 47 21.08 -9.87 -15.82
CA HIS A 47 22.33 -10.45 -16.27
C HIS A 47 23.47 -10.04 -15.35
N CYS A 48 24.13 -11.02 -14.72
CA CYS A 48 25.23 -10.73 -13.81
C CYS A 48 26.43 -10.15 -14.57
N PRO A 49 27.05 -9.05 -14.11
CA PRO A 49 28.15 -8.40 -14.81
C PRO A 49 29.48 -9.17 -14.74
N CYS A 50 29.59 -10.17 -13.86
CA CYS A 50 30.73 -11.06 -13.70
C CYS A 50 32.08 -10.33 -13.56
N ALA A 51 32.07 -9.29 -12.73
CA ALA A 51 33.24 -8.50 -12.41
C ALA A 51 33.30 -8.27 -10.90
N SER A 52 34.48 -8.49 -10.31
CA SER A 52 34.67 -8.28 -8.87
C SER A 52 34.40 -6.81 -8.49
N GLY A 53 33.75 -6.60 -7.36
CA GLY A 53 33.23 -5.34 -6.85
C GLY A 53 31.93 -4.88 -7.52
N ARG A 54 31.61 -5.34 -8.73
CA ARG A 54 30.39 -4.95 -9.46
C ARG A 54 29.24 -5.93 -9.24
N ASN A 55 29.55 -7.21 -9.07
CA ASN A 55 28.56 -8.26 -8.82
C ASN A 55 27.70 -7.94 -7.59
N TYR A 56 28.34 -7.62 -6.46
CA TYR A 56 27.64 -7.23 -5.24
C TYR A 56 26.71 -6.02 -5.44
N CYS A 57 27.25 -4.92 -5.99
CA CYS A 57 26.48 -3.70 -6.20
C CYS A 57 25.30 -3.91 -7.15
N TYR A 58 25.49 -4.66 -8.24
CA TYR A 58 24.44 -4.92 -9.21
C TYR A 58 23.35 -5.85 -8.66
N GLY A 59 23.73 -6.94 -7.99
CA GLY A 59 22.77 -7.84 -7.35
C GLY A 59 21.97 -7.16 -6.24
N LEU A 60 22.63 -6.35 -5.40
CA LEU A 60 21.96 -5.56 -4.37
C LEU A 60 21.01 -4.52 -4.98
N ALA A 61 21.42 -3.83 -6.04
CA ALA A 61 20.58 -2.85 -6.74
C ALA A 61 19.34 -3.52 -7.37
N ALA A 62 19.51 -4.71 -7.97
CA ALA A 62 18.41 -5.45 -8.58
C ALA A 62 17.34 -5.87 -7.57
N ILE A 63 17.72 -6.13 -6.31
CA ILE A 63 16.76 -6.41 -5.23
C ILE A 63 16.22 -5.11 -4.62
N GLY A 64 17.11 -4.18 -4.27
CA GLY A 64 16.80 -3.01 -3.45
C GLY A 64 16.09 -1.88 -4.18
N VAL A 65 16.45 -1.60 -5.44
CA VAL A 65 15.87 -0.46 -6.20
C VAL A 65 14.37 -0.68 -6.49
N PRO A 66 13.93 -1.85 -6.99
CA PRO A 66 12.49 -2.09 -7.17
C PRO A 66 11.74 -2.09 -5.84
N ALA A 67 12.33 -2.64 -4.77
CA ALA A 67 11.73 -2.60 -3.43
C ALA A 67 11.51 -1.15 -2.95
N LEU A 68 12.51 -0.27 -3.13
CA LEU A 68 12.39 1.15 -2.79
C LEU A 68 11.33 1.85 -3.66
N ALA A 69 11.30 1.57 -4.97
CA ALA A 69 10.30 2.13 -5.87
C ALA A 69 8.87 1.74 -5.44
N PHE A 70 8.63 0.46 -5.15
CA PHE A 70 7.34 0.00 -4.63
C PHE A 70 6.98 0.65 -3.30
N PHE A 71 7.96 0.86 -2.42
CA PHE A 71 7.73 1.52 -1.14
C PHE A 71 7.29 2.98 -1.32
N LEU A 72 7.98 3.73 -2.17
CA LEU A 72 7.65 5.12 -2.48
C LEU A 72 6.27 5.25 -3.13
N VAL A 73 5.96 4.40 -4.11
CA VAL A 73 4.63 4.34 -4.73
C VAL A 73 3.56 4.01 -3.69
N GLY A 74 3.82 3.06 -2.80
CA GLY A 74 2.93 2.70 -1.70
C GLY A 74 2.65 3.87 -0.74
N ILE A 75 3.67 4.71 -0.44
CA ILE A 75 3.49 5.93 0.36
C ILE A 75 2.65 6.96 -0.40
N MET A 76 2.92 7.18 -1.68
CA MET A 76 2.24 8.17 -2.53
C MET A 76 0.76 7.85 -2.75
N LEU A 77 0.40 6.59 -2.94
CA LEU A 77 -0.99 6.17 -3.16
C LEU A 77 -1.82 6.10 -1.87
N ASN A 78 -1.19 6.19 -0.70
CA ASN A 78 -1.89 6.07 0.57
C ASN A 78 -2.52 7.41 0.99
N LYS A 79 -3.86 7.49 0.94
CA LYS A 79 -4.64 8.68 1.36
C LYS A 79 -4.28 9.17 2.78
N ARG A 80 -3.95 8.25 3.70
CA ARG A 80 -3.58 8.61 5.08
C ARG A 80 -2.27 9.42 5.16
N THR A 81 -1.35 9.22 4.21
CA THR A 81 -0.14 10.04 4.08
C THR A 81 -0.53 11.50 3.85
N TRP A 82 -1.42 11.75 2.91
CA TRP A 82 -1.88 13.09 2.56
C TRP A 82 -2.76 13.72 3.63
N ASP A 83 -3.56 12.92 4.34
CA ASP A 83 -4.31 13.39 5.51
C ASP A 83 -3.36 13.88 6.62
N LEU A 84 -2.25 13.16 6.86
CA LEU A 84 -1.22 13.54 7.83
C LEU A 84 -0.46 14.79 7.39
N VAL A 85 -0.03 14.87 6.12
CA VAL A 85 0.62 16.06 5.56
C VAL A 85 -0.30 17.28 5.66
N SER A 86 -1.59 17.11 5.35
CA SER A 86 -2.59 18.17 5.45
C SER A 86 -2.80 18.61 6.90
N GLU A 87 -2.85 17.67 7.85
CA GLU A 87 -2.94 17.99 9.28
C GLU A 87 -1.73 18.79 9.76
N CYS A 88 -0.54 18.42 9.31
CA CYS A 88 0.69 19.13 9.62
C CYS A 88 0.75 20.52 8.98
N ARG A 89 0.33 20.67 7.73
CA ARG A 89 0.26 21.96 7.03
C ARG A 89 -0.75 22.90 7.67
N LEU A 90 -1.96 22.41 7.96
CA LEU A 90 -3.08 23.23 8.45
C LEU A 90 -2.98 23.51 9.96
N ARG A 91 -2.42 22.60 10.75
CA ARG A 91 -2.45 22.64 12.23
C ARG A 91 -1.08 22.46 12.88
N LYS A 92 0.02 22.58 12.11
CA LYS A 92 1.43 22.49 12.57
C LYS A 92 1.74 21.21 13.37
N CYS A 93 0.99 20.14 13.11
CA CYS A 93 0.98 18.89 13.87
C CYS A 93 0.82 19.06 15.40
N ARG A 94 0.39 20.23 15.91
CA ARG A 94 0.36 20.52 17.37
C ARG A 94 -0.48 19.54 18.17
N LYS A 95 -1.50 18.94 17.53
CA LYS A 95 -2.46 18.02 18.16
C LYS A 95 -2.08 16.56 18.04
N LEU A 96 -0.96 16.25 17.39
CA LEU A 96 -0.53 14.89 17.18
C LEU A 96 0.43 14.48 18.29
N SER A 97 -0.10 13.82 19.32
CA SER A 97 0.74 13.17 20.34
C SER A 97 1.75 12.25 19.66
N ALA A 98 2.96 12.13 20.22
CA ALA A 98 4.00 11.24 19.70
C ALA A 98 3.50 9.79 19.52
N ALA A 99 2.67 9.29 20.45
CA ALA A 99 2.06 7.96 20.35
C ALA A 99 1.10 7.84 19.15
N THR A 100 0.30 8.87 18.91
CA THR A 100 -0.62 8.92 17.76
C THR A 100 0.14 9.06 16.44
N ALA A 101 1.17 9.89 16.41
CA ALA A 101 2.06 10.02 15.26
C ALA A 101 2.69 8.68 14.90
N PHE A 102 3.22 7.96 15.91
CA PHE A 102 3.81 6.65 15.74
C PHE A 102 2.80 5.62 15.21
N ALA A 103 1.59 5.57 15.79
CA ALA A 103 0.55 4.66 15.32
C ALA A 103 0.10 4.95 13.87
N LEU A 104 0.01 6.22 13.48
CA LEU A 104 -0.34 6.62 12.12
C LEU A 104 0.78 6.31 11.14
N LEU A 105 2.03 6.64 11.48
CA LEU A 105 3.20 6.32 10.66
C LEU A 105 3.34 4.81 10.50
N GLY A 106 3.20 4.04 11.57
CA GLY A 106 3.16 2.57 11.50
C GLY A 106 2.04 2.06 10.60
N SER A 107 0.87 2.70 10.61
CA SER A 107 -0.24 2.36 9.70
C SER A 107 0.05 2.72 8.23
N ILE A 108 0.81 3.78 7.97
CA ILE A 108 1.21 4.20 6.61
C ILE A 108 2.29 3.26 6.09
N VAL A 109 3.38 3.12 6.84
CA VAL A 109 4.53 2.27 6.51
C VAL A 109 4.11 0.80 6.40
N GLY A 110 3.29 0.31 7.34
CA GLY A 110 2.81 -1.08 7.32
C GLY A 110 2.00 -1.44 6.08
N ARG A 111 1.28 -0.49 5.46
CA ARG A 111 0.62 -0.72 4.18
C ARG A 111 1.57 -0.60 2.99
N ALA A 112 2.51 0.35 3.06
CA ALA A 112 3.45 0.61 1.97
C ALA A 112 4.54 -0.48 1.84
N VAL A 113 4.89 -1.17 2.93
CA VAL A 113 5.96 -2.19 2.95
C VAL A 113 5.55 -3.55 2.39
N VAL A 114 4.24 -3.80 2.17
CA VAL A 114 3.73 -5.09 1.69
C VAL A 114 4.36 -5.47 0.34
N ALA A 115 4.24 -4.61 -0.67
CA ALA A 115 4.80 -4.88 -2.00
C ALA A 115 6.34 -5.00 -2.02
N PRO A 116 7.11 -4.10 -1.36
CA PRO A 116 8.56 -4.25 -1.20
C PRO A 116 8.97 -5.58 -0.56
N LEU A 117 8.30 -5.99 0.52
CA LEU A 117 8.59 -7.23 1.22
C LEU A 117 8.31 -8.44 0.30
N THR A 118 7.18 -8.44 -0.40
CA THR A 118 6.85 -9.47 -1.39
C THR A 118 7.90 -9.56 -2.49
N TRP A 119 8.36 -8.42 -3.02
CA TRP A 119 9.42 -8.38 -4.03
C TRP A 119 10.73 -8.99 -3.51
N VAL A 120 11.17 -8.60 -2.32
CA VAL A 120 12.41 -9.12 -1.72
C VAL A 120 12.31 -10.63 -1.49
N VAL A 121 11.19 -11.12 -0.95
CA VAL A 121 10.96 -12.55 -0.74
C VAL A 121 11.01 -13.31 -2.07
N ILE A 122 10.30 -12.85 -3.11
CA ILE A 122 10.32 -13.48 -4.43
C ILE A 122 11.75 -13.50 -5.01
N SER A 123 12.47 -12.38 -4.89
CA SER A 123 13.85 -12.24 -5.35
C SER A 123 14.81 -13.23 -4.68
N LEU A 124 14.66 -13.41 -3.37
CA LEU A 124 15.46 -14.35 -2.59
C LEU A 124 15.10 -15.81 -2.88
N LEU A 125 13.82 -16.12 -3.07
CA LEU A 125 13.39 -17.49 -3.42
C LEU A 125 13.84 -17.89 -4.82
N HIS A 126 13.91 -16.94 -5.76
CA HIS A 126 14.51 -17.16 -7.08
C HIS A 126 16.03 -17.34 -6.96
N GLY A 127 16.70 -16.49 -6.18
CA GLY A 127 18.10 -16.62 -5.81
C GLY A 127 19.12 -16.14 -6.85
N GLN A 128 18.72 -15.74 -8.06
CA GLN A 128 19.64 -15.27 -9.11
C GLN A 128 20.42 -13.99 -8.72
N ALA A 129 19.74 -13.01 -8.13
CA ALA A 129 20.39 -11.77 -7.72
C ALA A 129 21.31 -11.98 -6.51
N TYR A 130 20.93 -12.87 -5.59
CA TYR A 130 21.75 -13.24 -4.43
C TYR A 130 23.00 -14.01 -4.84
N THR A 131 22.87 -15.01 -5.73
CA THR A 131 24.01 -15.78 -6.22
C THR A 131 24.99 -14.90 -6.98
N CYS A 132 24.50 -13.97 -7.80
CA CYS A 132 25.35 -12.96 -8.44
C CYS A 132 26.06 -12.10 -7.39
N ALA A 133 25.32 -11.53 -6.43
CA ALA A 133 25.87 -10.62 -5.42
C ALA A 133 26.95 -11.26 -4.53
N LEU A 134 26.77 -12.53 -4.15
CA LEU A 134 27.67 -13.22 -3.21
C LEU A 134 28.71 -14.13 -3.87
N SER A 135 28.64 -14.36 -5.18
CA SER A 135 29.61 -15.18 -5.92
C SER A 135 31.06 -14.82 -5.60
N GLU A 136 31.39 -13.53 -5.51
CA GLU A 136 32.76 -13.06 -5.27
C GLU A 136 33.27 -13.23 -3.82
N PHE A 137 32.38 -13.49 -2.87
CA PHE A 137 32.69 -13.63 -1.45
C PHE A 137 32.78 -15.09 -0.98
N VAL A 138 32.52 -16.05 -1.87
CA VAL A 138 32.67 -17.47 -1.55
C VAL A 138 34.15 -17.79 -1.36
N ASP A 139 34.51 -18.33 -0.20
CA ASP A 139 35.88 -18.72 0.10
C ASP A 139 36.26 -19.98 -0.69
N PRO A 140 37.24 -19.89 -1.61
CA PRO A 140 37.72 -21.04 -2.40
C PRO A 140 38.24 -22.20 -1.54
N SER A 141 38.70 -21.92 -0.31
CA SER A 141 39.25 -22.95 0.58
C SER A 141 38.20 -23.97 1.05
N THR A 142 36.92 -23.58 1.02
CA THR A 142 35.79 -24.45 1.39
C THR A 142 35.45 -25.47 0.30
N LEU A 143 35.94 -25.27 -0.93
CA LEU A 143 35.70 -26.15 -2.07
C LEU A 143 36.78 -27.23 -2.16
N LYS A 144 36.38 -28.49 -2.00
CA LYS A 144 37.29 -29.63 -2.06
C LYS A 144 37.92 -29.76 -3.45
N ASN A 145 39.25 -29.85 -3.50
CA ASN A 145 40.05 -29.94 -4.74
C ASN A 145 40.02 -28.68 -5.63
N PHE A 146 39.63 -27.52 -5.08
CA PHE A 146 39.70 -26.28 -5.83
C PHE A 146 41.16 -25.83 -6.04
N PRO A 147 41.55 -25.36 -7.24
CA PRO A 147 42.93 -24.97 -7.51
C PRO A 147 43.42 -23.85 -6.56
N PRO A 148 44.60 -24.00 -5.93
CA PRO A 148 45.13 -22.98 -5.04
C PRO A 148 45.54 -21.72 -5.82
N GLY A 149 45.47 -20.55 -5.18
CA GLY A 149 45.86 -19.27 -5.76
C GLY A 149 44.77 -18.56 -6.58
N GLN A 150 43.56 -19.10 -6.61
CA GLN A 150 42.39 -18.46 -7.20
C GLN A 150 41.72 -17.55 -6.17
N GLY A 151 41.49 -16.28 -6.53
CA GLY A 151 40.92 -15.24 -5.65
C GLY A 151 39.50 -14.81 -6.01
N SER A 152 39.04 -13.70 -5.42
CA SER A 152 37.69 -13.15 -5.62
C SER A 152 37.36 -12.83 -7.08
N GLU A 153 38.35 -12.49 -7.92
CA GLU A 153 38.15 -12.20 -9.34
C GLU A 153 37.67 -13.43 -10.13
N VAL A 154 38.19 -14.61 -9.80
CA VAL A 154 37.79 -15.87 -10.43
C VAL A 154 36.44 -16.31 -9.91
N MET A 155 36.17 -16.13 -8.62
CA MET A 155 34.87 -16.41 -8.00
C MET A 155 33.75 -15.51 -8.56
N ALA A 156 34.05 -14.23 -8.82
CA ALA A 156 33.11 -13.29 -9.43
C ALA A 156 32.73 -13.68 -10.87
N ARG A 157 33.65 -14.31 -11.62
CA ARG A 157 33.45 -14.73 -13.02
C ARG A 157 32.89 -16.14 -13.16
N LEU A 158 32.92 -16.93 -12.08
CA LEU A 158 32.50 -18.33 -12.06
C LEU A 158 31.04 -18.53 -12.52
N SER A 159 30.20 -17.53 -12.29
CA SER A 159 28.78 -17.52 -12.67
C SER A 159 28.53 -17.28 -14.17
N CYS A 160 29.55 -16.84 -14.93
CA CYS A 160 29.43 -16.50 -16.34
C CYS A 160 30.00 -17.57 -17.27
N PRO A 161 29.27 -17.94 -18.35
CA PRO A 161 29.79 -18.85 -19.36
C PRO A 161 31.01 -18.24 -20.06
N GLY A 162 32.10 -19.01 -20.13
CA GLY A 162 33.34 -18.61 -20.82
C GLY A 162 34.24 -17.62 -20.06
N GLY A 163 33.93 -17.30 -18.80
CA GLY A 163 34.71 -16.36 -17.98
C GLY A 163 35.94 -16.97 -17.28
N VAL A 164 36.01 -18.30 -17.19
CA VAL A 164 36.99 -19.05 -16.40
C VAL A 164 37.32 -20.39 -17.10
N PRO A 165 38.53 -20.97 -16.94
CA PRO A 165 38.84 -22.31 -17.46
C PRO A 165 37.84 -23.39 -17.04
N GLU A 166 37.56 -24.35 -17.93
CA GLU A 166 36.57 -25.43 -17.69
C GLU A 166 36.81 -26.22 -16.40
N ALA A 167 38.08 -26.43 -16.03
CA ALA A 167 38.46 -27.12 -14.79
C ALA A 167 37.86 -26.45 -13.55
N VAL A 168 37.80 -25.11 -13.53
CA VAL A 168 37.23 -24.32 -12.42
C VAL A 168 35.74 -24.10 -12.63
N GLN A 169 35.27 -23.93 -13.88
CA GLN A 169 33.86 -23.76 -14.21
C GLN A 169 32.99 -24.92 -13.71
N SER A 170 33.53 -26.14 -13.64
CA SER A 170 32.81 -27.31 -13.10
C SER A 170 32.36 -27.14 -11.63
N PHE A 171 33.07 -26.34 -10.82
CA PHE A 171 32.71 -26.05 -9.44
C PHE A 171 31.54 -25.10 -9.29
N TRP A 172 31.18 -24.37 -10.37
CA TRP A 172 30.04 -23.45 -10.37
C TRP A 172 28.75 -24.12 -9.91
N VAL A 173 28.50 -25.37 -10.33
CA VAL A 173 27.27 -26.09 -9.96
C VAL A 173 27.13 -26.24 -8.45
N GLU A 174 28.24 -26.48 -7.75
CA GLU A 174 28.25 -26.64 -6.28
C GLU A 174 28.10 -25.29 -5.58
N VAL A 175 28.85 -24.28 -6.03
CA VAL A 175 28.77 -22.91 -5.49
C VAL A 175 27.38 -22.31 -5.70
N GLU A 176 26.81 -22.47 -6.90
CA GLU A 176 25.47 -22.01 -7.23
C GLU A 176 24.43 -22.67 -6.34
N ARG A 177 24.55 -23.98 -6.11
CA ARG A 177 23.63 -24.73 -5.23
C ARG A 177 23.71 -24.21 -3.80
N GLN A 178 24.91 -24.00 -3.27
CA GLN A 178 25.11 -23.47 -1.92
C GLN A 178 24.49 -22.07 -1.77
N LEU A 179 24.83 -21.14 -2.68
CA LEU A 179 24.33 -19.76 -2.63
C LEU A 179 22.81 -19.69 -2.86
N LYS A 180 22.24 -20.54 -3.73
CA LYS A 180 20.79 -20.65 -3.90
C LYS A 180 20.11 -21.16 -2.65
N TYR A 181 20.68 -22.17 -1.99
CA TYR A 181 20.18 -22.68 -0.72
C TYR A 181 20.15 -21.57 0.35
N GLU A 182 21.25 -20.83 0.52
CA GLU A 182 21.32 -19.71 1.47
C GLU A 182 20.27 -18.64 1.16
N SER A 183 20.16 -18.25 -0.12
CA SER A 183 19.17 -17.27 -0.58
C SER A 183 17.74 -17.72 -0.26
N GLN A 184 17.40 -18.98 -0.59
CA GLN A 184 16.07 -19.52 -0.37
C GLN A 184 15.76 -19.67 1.12
N LEU A 185 16.75 -20.09 1.93
CA LEU A 185 16.60 -20.17 3.38
C LEU A 185 16.31 -18.79 3.98
N ILE A 186 17.06 -17.76 3.60
CA ILE A 186 16.80 -16.38 4.04
C ILE A 186 15.41 -15.92 3.57
N GLY A 187 15.03 -16.23 2.33
CA GLY A 187 13.70 -15.95 1.79
C GLY A 187 12.57 -16.57 2.62
N TRP A 188 12.69 -17.85 2.98
CA TRP A 188 11.73 -18.55 3.84
C TRP A 188 11.68 -18.00 5.26
N LEU A 189 12.85 -17.72 5.86
CA LEU A 189 12.94 -17.12 7.20
C LEU A 189 12.30 -15.73 7.23
N LEU A 190 12.52 -14.92 6.20
CA LEU A 190 11.91 -13.60 6.06
C LEU A 190 10.39 -13.70 5.90
N LEU A 191 9.89 -14.64 5.09
CA LEU A 191 8.46 -14.88 4.92
C LEU A 191 7.80 -15.36 6.23
N ALA A 192 8.40 -16.32 6.93
CA ALA A 192 7.87 -16.84 8.18
C ALA A 192 7.92 -15.78 9.29
N GLY A 193 9.07 -15.11 9.45
CA GLY A 193 9.27 -14.06 10.45
C GLY A 193 8.33 -12.87 10.25
N SER A 194 8.19 -12.40 9.00
CA SER A 194 7.26 -11.31 8.69
C SER A 194 5.79 -11.70 8.95
N SER A 195 5.40 -12.94 8.66
CA SER A 195 4.05 -13.45 8.93
C SER A 195 3.73 -13.47 10.44
N VAL A 196 4.69 -13.91 11.27
CA VAL A 196 4.56 -13.87 12.74
C VAL A 196 4.48 -12.43 13.24
N ILE A 197 5.32 -11.52 12.73
CA ILE A 197 5.30 -10.10 13.10
C ILE A 197 3.95 -9.46 12.76
N ILE A 198 3.42 -9.71 11.56
CA ILE A 198 2.11 -9.19 11.13
C ILE A 198 1.01 -9.71 12.06
N PHE A 199 1.02 -11.01 12.37
CA PHE A 199 0.07 -11.61 13.30
C PHE A 199 0.12 -10.95 14.68
N LEU A 200 1.32 -10.79 15.24
CA LEU A 200 1.51 -10.13 16.54
C LEU A 200 1.02 -8.67 16.52
N ILE A 201 1.33 -7.91 15.46
CA ILE A 201 0.84 -6.53 15.31
C ILE A 201 -0.69 -6.50 15.25
N MET A 202 -1.33 -7.43 14.53
CA MET A 202 -2.78 -7.53 14.46
C MET A 202 -3.40 -7.85 15.82
N CYS A 203 -2.82 -8.80 16.57
CA CYS A 203 -3.24 -9.12 17.94
C CYS A 203 -3.11 -7.91 18.86
N LEU A 204 -1.95 -7.24 18.87
CA LEU A 204 -1.71 -6.06 19.69
C LEU A 204 -2.68 -4.93 19.35
N LYS A 205 -2.88 -4.64 18.06
CA LYS A 205 -3.84 -3.63 17.62
C LYS A 205 -5.25 -3.95 18.13
N ARG A 206 -5.64 -5.22 18.10
CA ARG A 206 -6.96 -5.64 18.55
C ARG A 206 -7.11 -5.59 20.07
N CYS A 207 -6.07 -5.96 20.82
CA CYS A 207 -6.06 -5.90 22.28
C CYS A 207 -5.98 -4.47 22.82
N SER A 208 -5.33 -3.56 22.08
CA SER A 208 -5.17 -2.15 22.47
C SER A 208 -6.24 -1.22 21.89
N SER A 209 -7.23 -1.74 21.16
CA SER A 209 -8.29 -0.89 20.63
C SER A 209 -9.24 -0.47 21.75
N PRO A 210 -9.51 0.84 21.90
CA PRO A 210 -10.49 1.32 22.88
C PRO A 210 -11.94 1.02 22.45
N LEU A 211 -12.16 0.55 21.22
CA LEU A 211 -13.49 0.29 20.65
C LEU A 211 -13.78 -1.21 20.58
N GLY A 212 -15.04 -1.58 20.82
CA GLY A 212 -15.51 -2.93 20.56
C GLY A 212 -15.47 -3.26 19.07
N TYR A 213 -15.29 -4.54 18.72
CA TYR A 213 -15.19 -5.00 17.32
C TYR A 213 -16.34 -4.51 16.43
N LEU A 214 -17.58 -4.66 16.89
CA LEU A 214 -18.76 -4.28 16.13
C LEU A 214 -18.76 -2.78 15.83
N GLN A 215 -18.25 -1.98 16.76
CA GLN A 215 -18.14 -0.54 16.59
C GLN A 215 -17.01 -0.17 15.61
N GLU A 216 -15.86 -0.87 15.65
CA GLU A 216 -14.79 -0.69 14.65
C GLU A 216 -15.27 -1.04 13.24
N ASP A 217 -16.03 -2.13 13.09
CA ASP A 217 -16.59 -2.54 11.81
C ASP A 217 -17.63 -1.54 11.30
N TYR A 218 -18.56 -1.12 12.16
CA TYR A 218 -19.50 -0.05 11.84
C TYR A 218 -18.79 1.25 11.43
N TRP A 219 -17.74 1.64 12.16
CA TRP A 219 -16.97 2.85 11.85
C TRP A 219 -16.29 2.74 10.48
N SER A 220 -15.72 1.58 10.15
CA SER A 220 -15.15 1.28 8.82
C SER A 220 -16.20 1.43 7.72
N GLN A 221 -17.38 0.81 7.91
CA GLN A 221 -18.50 0.89 6.96
C GLN A 221 -19.00 2.33 6.80
N TYR A 222 -19.17 3.07 7.90
CA TYR A 222 -19.56 4.47 7.88
C TYR A 222 -18.58 5.30 7.05
N ARG A 223 -17.26 5.15 7.29
CA ARG A 223 -16.24 5.89 6.54
C ARG A 223 -16.23 5.55 5.05
N HIS A 224 -16.52 4.30 4.69
CA HIS A 224 -16.64 3.91 3.29
C HIS A 224 -17.86 4.56 2.62
N SER A 225 -19.03 4.48 3.27
CA SER A 225 -20.27 5.09 2.80
C SER A 225 -20.18 6.61 2.71
N GLU A 226 -19.61 7.26 3.73
CA GLU A 226 -19.37 8.70 3.76
C GLU A 226 -18.50 9.16 2.59
N ASN A 227 -17.35 8.51 2.35
CA ASN A 227 -16.48 8.89 1.23
C ASN A 227 -17.19 8.70 -0.12
N THR A 228 -17.92 7.61 -0.30
CA THR A 228 -18.64 7.32 -1.55
C THR A 228 -19.74 8.36 -1.82
N LEU A 229 -20.50 8.73 -0.79
CA LEU A 229 -21.53 9.76 -0.88
C LEU A 229 -20.92 11.15 -1.10
N PHE A 230 -19.78 11.43 -0.46
CA PHE A 230 -19.07 12.70 -0.60
C PHE A 230 -18.55 12.87 -2.02
N GLU A 231 -17.89 11.86 -2.61
CA GLU A 231 -17.37 11.92 -3.97
C GLU A 231 -18.48 12.10 -5.01
N ARG A 232 -19.58 11.35 -4.89
CA ARG A 232 -20.75 11.50 -5.77
C ARG A 232 -21.38 12.89 -5.67
N THR A 233 -21.62 13.36 -4.44
CA THR A 233 -22.22 14.68 -4.21
C THR A 233 -21.28 15.80 -4.66
N ALA A 234 -19.97 15.66 -4.44
CA ALA A 234 -18.98 16.64 -4.88
C ALA A 234 -18.98 16.76 -6.42
N ALA A 235 -19.02 15.64 -7.15
CA ALA A 235 -19.07 15.66 -8.62
C ALA A 235 -20.33 16.39 -9.14
N VAL A 236 -21.50 16.13 -8.55
CA VAL A 236 -22.74 16.82 -8.90
C VAL A 236 -22.64 18.33 -8.57
N HIS A 237 -22.14 18.67 -7.37
CA HIS A 237 -21.95 20.06 -6.96
C HIS A 237 -20.98 20.82 -7.88
N THR A 238 -19.86 20.21 -8.28
CA THR A 238 -18.90 20.84 -9.20
C THR A 238 -19.48 21.06 -10.58
N ASN A 239 -20.25 20.10 -11.10
CA ASN A 239 -20.89 20.22 -12.41
C ASN A 239 -21.94 21.35 -12.40
N PHE A 240 -22.76 21.42 -11.35
CA PHE A 240 -23.72 22.51 -11.19
C PHE A 240 -23.02 23.87 -11.15
N LEU A 241 -21.98 24.02 -10.31
CA LEU A 241 -21.27 25.29 -10.14
C LEU A 241 -20.56 25.71 -11.43
N ALA A 242 -19.95 24.76 -12.14
CA ALA A 242 -19.34 25.00 -13.45
C ALA A 242 -20.40 25.45 -14.48
N ALA A 243 -21.55 24.78 -14.52
CA ALA A 243 -22.65 25.14 -15.41
C ALA A 243 -23.14 26.58 -15.13
N GLN A 244 -23.32 26.96 -13.86
CA GLN A 244 -23.73 28.32 -13.50
C GLN A 244 -22.72 29.37 -13.96
N ASN A 245 -21.42 29.10 -13.77
CA ASN A 245 -20.34 30.01 -14.20
C ASN A 245 -20.28 30.15 -15.73
N VAL A 246 -20.38 29.03 -16.47
CA VAL A 246 -20.41 29.01 -17.93
C VAL A 246 -21.64 29.74 -18.46
N LYS A 247 -22.81 29.57 -17.82
CA LYS A 247 -24.04 30.28 -18.16
C LYS A 247 -23.88 31.79 -18.01
N SER A 248 -23.24 32.21 -16.92
CA SER A 248 -22.99 33.63 -16.64
C SER A 248 -22.05 34.25 -17.68
N PHE A 249 -21.04 33.50 -18.15
CA PHE A 249 -20.07 33.98 -19.13
C PHE A 249 -20.60 34.00 -20.57
N PHE A 250 -21.26 32.92 -21.03
CA PHE A 250 -21.73 32.78 -22.41
C PHE A 250 -23.21 33.13 -22.63
N GLY A 251 -24.00 33.29 -21.57
CA GLY A 251 -25.46 33.50 -21.63
C GLY A 251 -26.29 32.21 -21.75
N PHE A 252 -25.65 31.06 -22.00
CA PHE A 252 -26.29 29.74 -22.08
C PHE A 252 -25.31 28.63 -21.67
N VAL A 253 -25.83 27.42 -21.45
CA VAL A 253 -25.01 26.21 -21.20
C VAL A 253 -25.61 25.09 -22.04
N ALA A 254 -24.74 24.36 -22.74
CA ALA A 254 -25.11 23.10 -23.38
C ALA A 254 -25.03 21.98 -22.33
N LEU A 255 -26.18 21.54 -21.84
CA LEU A 255 -26.31 20.42 -20.90
C LEU A 255 -27.17 19.33 -21.54
N GLU A 256 -26.90 18.07 -21.19
CA GLU A 256 -27.79 16.96 -21.53
C GLU A 256 -29.11 17.07 -20.72
N LYS A 257 -30.19 16.45 -21.21
CA LYS A 257 -31.51 16.54 -20.55
C LYS A 257 -31.47 16.05 -19.11
N GLU A 258 -30.74 14.98 -18.85
CA GLU A 258 -30.59 14.35 -17.53
C GLU A 258 -29.84 15.26 -16.54
N GLU A 259 -28.78 15.94 -17.00
CA GLU A 259 -28.03 16.90 -16.18
C GLU A 259 -28.89 18.12 -15.84
N ARG A 260 -29.73 18.56 -16.77
CA ARG A 260 -30.62 19.70 -16.60
C ARG A 260 -31.71 19.43 -15.55
N GLU A 261 -32.28 18.23 -15.55
CA GLU A 261 -33.25 17.80 -14.52
C GLU A 261 -32.61 17.71 -13.13
N GLN A 262 -31.36 17.24 -13.04
CA GLN A 262 -30.61 17.24 -11.77
C GLN A 262 -30.31 18.66 -11.27
N LEU A 263 -29.98 19.59 -12.17
CA LEU A 263 -29.76 21.00 -11.84
C LEU A 263 -31.04 21.69 -11.36
N ASP A 264 -32.19 21.46 -11.99
CA ASP A 264 -33.44 22.13 -11.63
C ASP A 264 -33.95 21.73 -10.22
N GLY A 265 -33.54 20.57 -9.71
CA GLY A 265 -33.81 20.13 -8.33
C GLY A 265 -32.93 20.82 -7.25
N LEU A 266 -31.78 21.39 -7.63
CA LEU A 266 -30.82 22.03 -6.72
C LEU A 266 -31.08 23.55 -6.63
N GLN A 267 -32.17 23.94 -5.97
CA GLN A 267 -32.64 25.34 -5.93
C GLN A 267 -31.73 26.32 -5.16
N SER A 268 -30.76 25.84 -4.36
CA SER A 268 -29.79 26.74 -3.73
C SER A 268 -28.49 26.00 -3.38
N LEU A 269 -27.38 26.42 -3.98
CA LEU A 269 -26.05 26.04 -3.52
C LEU A 269 -25.66 26.90 -2.33
N ARG A 270 -25.29 26.26 -1.22
CA ARG A 270 -24.59 26.95 -0.14
C ARG A 270 -23.13 27.17 -0.57
N PRO A 271 -22.61 28.42 -0.57
CA PRO A 271 -21.20 28.65 -0.79
C PRO A 271 -20.40 27.97 0.33
N ILE A 272 -19.40 27.16 -0.04
CA ILE A 272 -18.55 26.45 0.90
C ILE A 272 -17.24 27.23 1.05
N ASN A 273 -16.99 27.74 2.25
CA ASN A 273 -15.78 28.51 2.53
C ASN A 273 -14.54 27.59 2.62
N SER A 274 -13.37 28.13 2.27
CA SER A 274 -12.09 27.41 2.39
C SER A 274 -11.79 26.94 3.81
N THR A 275 -12.29 27.66 4.82
CA THR A 275 -12.19 27.29 6.23
C THR A 275 -12.96 26.01 6.55
N ASP A 276 -14.14 25.79 5.96
CA ASP A 276 -14.93 24.58 6.16
C ASP A 276 -14.28 23.36 5.50
N TRP A 277 -13.68 23.54 4.31
CA TRP A 277 -12.82 22.51 3.70
C TRP A 277 -11.69 22.09 4.64
N ASN A 278 -10.97 23.05 5.21
CA ASN A 278 -9.89 22.77 6.15
C ASN A 278 -10.39 22.06 7.42
N ARG A 279 -11.61 22.32 7.88
CA ARG A 279 -12.20 21.66 9.07
C ARG A 279 -12.48 20.18 8.84
N ILE A 280 -12.99 19.82 7.67
CA ILE A 280 -13.32 18.44 7.32
C ILE A 280 -12.11 17.62 6.85
N THR A 281 -11.02 18.27 6.43
CA THR A 281 -9.77 17.63 6.01
C THR A 281 -8.82 17.32 7.18
N GLY A 282 -8.09 16.21 7.06
CA GLY A 282 -7.00 15.81 7.95
C GLY A 282 -7.29 14.52 8.72
N VAL A 283 -6.35 14.15 9.59
CA VAL A 283 -6.46 12.92 10.38
C VAL A 283 -7.61 13.01 11.37
N TYR A 284 -8.41 11.95 11.45
CA TYR A 284 -9.47 11.81 12.45
C TYR A 284 -9.09 10.77 13.50
N LEU A 285 -9.17 11.16 14.77
CA LEU A 285 -9.07 10.27 15.93
C LEU A 285 -10.46 10.13 16.52
N TYR A 286 -10.80 8.91 16.94
CA TYR A 286 -12.10 8.64 17.55
C TYR A 286 -12.36 9.60 18.72
N ARG A 287 -13.57 10.16 18.75
CA ARG A 287 -14.05 11.08 19.79
C ARG A 287 -15.53 10.86 20.02
N GLU A 288 -15.96 11.19 21.23
CA GLU A 288 -17.36 11.19 21.61
C GLU A 288 -17.75 12.60 22.06
N LYS A 289 -19.01 12.96 21.82
CA LYS A 289 -19.64 14.16 22.34
C LYS A 289 -20.87 13.75 23.12
N ASN A 290 -20.93 14.06 24.41
CA ASN A 290 -22.04 13.69 25.30
C ASN A 290 -22.35 12.17 25.27
N GLY A 291 -21.32 11.33 25.16
CA GLY A 291 -21.46 9.87 25.04
C GLY A 291 -21.87 9.36 23.66
N LEU A 292 -22.04 10.24 22.67
CA LEU A 292 -22.33 9.85 21.28
C LEU A 292 -21.05 9.82 20.43
N PRO A 293 -20.80 8.73 19.69
CA PRO A 293 -19.61 8.59 18.85
C PRO A 293 -19.66 9.51 17.63
N LEU A 294 -18.54 10.19 17.39
CA LEU A 294 -18.28 10.92 16.15
C LEU A 294 -17.35 10.05 15.29
N TYR A 295 -17.75 9.81 14.04
CA TYR A 295 -17.06 8.84 13.17
C TYR A 295 -16.13 9.47 12.13
N SER A 296 -16.19 10.79 11.95
CA SER A 296 -15.32 11.50 11.01
C SER A 296 -15.24 12.99 11.36
N ARG A 297 -14.34 13.71 10.68
CA ARG A 297 -14.30 15.18 10.77
C ARG A 297 -15.53 15.85 10.15
N LEU A 298 -16.09 15.25 9.10
CA LEU A 298 -17.32 15.76 8.48
C LEU A 298 -18.52 15.57 9.41
N ASN A 299 -18.62 14.41 10.06
CA ASN A 299 -19.60 14.13 11.12
C ASN A 299 -19.45 15.16 12.25
N LYS A 300 -18.22 15.35 12.76
CA LYS A 300 -17.92 16.38 13.76
C LYS A 300 -18.36 17.78 13.29
N TRP A 301 -17.98 18.20 12.08
CA TRP A 301 -18.36 19.51 11.54
C TRP A 301 -19.89 19.65 11.45
N ALA A 302 -20.59 18.62 10.96
CA ALA A 302 -22.04 18.63 10.83
C ALA A 302 -22.72 18.77 12.19
N THR A 303 -22.31 17.98 13.19
CA THR A 303 -22.88 18.04 14.55
C THR A 303 -22.72 19.44 15.17
N TYR A 304 -21.54 20.06 15.05
CA TYR A 304 -21.32 21.39 15.64
C TYR A 304 -21.96 22.51 14.82
N SER A 305 -22.02 22.38 13.49
CA SER A 305 -22.69 23.36 12.63
C SER A 305 -24.20 23.37 12.81
N LEU A 306 -24.83 22.21 13.06
CA LEU A 306 -26.28 22.10 13.30
C LEU A 306 -26.70 22.76 14.63
N GLU A 307 -25.82 22.80 15.61
CA GLU A 307 -26.08 23.41 16.91
C GLU A 307 -25.72 24.91 16.97
N ASN A 308 -25.36 25.54 15.85
CA ASN A 308 -24.80 26.91 15.79
C ASN A 308 -23.56 27.11 16.69
N ASN A 309 -22.89 26.03 17.10
CA ASN A 309 -21.76 26.03 18.02
C ASN A 309 -20.42 26.07 17.29
N VAL A 310 -20.30 26.93 16.26
CA VAL A 310 -19.08 27.05 15.43
C VAL A 310 -17.90 27.58 16.25
N GLU A 311 -18.16 28.49 17.20
CA GLU A 311 -17.14 28.97 18.15
C GLU A 311 -16.67 27.88 19.12
N ALA A 312 -17.52 26.93 19.50
CA ALA A 312 -17.12 25.80 20.34
C ALA A 312 -16.25 24.80 19.55
N LEU A 313 -16.51 24.64 18.25
CA LEU A 313 -15.64 23.88 17.34
C LEU A 313 -14.27 24.55 17.22
N GLU A 314 -14.23 25.88 17.08
CA GLU A 314 -12.99 26.66 17.05
C GLU A 314 -12.24 26.66 18.39
N LYS A 315 -12.95 26.78 19.52
CA LYS A 315 -12.36 26.63 20.86
C LYS A 315 -11.84 25.22 21.09
N GLU A 316 -12.51 24.15 20.66
CA GLU A 316 -11.90 22.81 20.67
C GLU A 316 -10.73 22.69 19.68
N MET A 317 -10.67 23.56 18.67
CA MET A 317 -9.55 23.71 17.76
C MET A 317 -8.39 24.52 18.35
N ASP A 318 -8.63 25.47 19.27
CA ASP A 318 -7.62 26.39 19.82
C ASP A 318 -7.23 26.12 21.30
N VAL A 319 -8.15 25.68 22.17
CA VAL A 319 -7.97 25.49 23.63
C VAL A 319 -7.13 24.27 24.01
N LEU A 320 -6.57 23.57 23.02
CA LEU A 320 -5.61 22.47 23.24
C LEU A 320 -4.21 22.82 22.71
N SER A 321 -3.88 24.13 22.69
CA SER A 321 -2.51 24.64 22.56
C SER A 321 -1.77 24.60 23.88
#